data_AF-A0A923XNU2-F1
#
_entry.id   AF-A0A923XNU2-F1
#
_cell.length_a   1.000
_cell.length_b   1.000
_cell.length_c   1.000
_cell.angle_alpha   90.00
_cell.angle_beta   90.00
_cell.angle_gamma   90.00
#
_symmetry.space_group_name_H-M   'P 1'
#
loop_
_entity.id
_entity.type
_entity.pdbx_description
1 polymer ?
#
loop_
_entity_poly.entity_id
_entity_poly.type
_entity_poly.pdbx_seq_one_letter_code
_entity_poly.pdbx_strand_id
1 'polypeptide(L)'
;MLDQNNVPNSFGESKYFDFSLLQDKIVGVFLQILAFLPHLLIALIIWFLGSYLIEIGGRLFKKFFVKNVHVTSQSHLNFMARIIVVAGKIFLILFIFDYLGIGKTFVIALTNSLSNAIAIMLGLSFGLALQEDAKKVIENVKKYLDR
;
A
#
# COMPACT_ATOMS: atom_id res chain seq x y z
N MET A 1 -73.69 -5.49 4.55
CA MET A 1 -72.96 -4.26 4.94
C MET A 1 -71.56 -4.40 4.36
N LEU A 2 -71.30 -3.73 3.23
CA LEU A 2 -70.01 -3.77 2.54
C LEU A 2 -69.14 -2.64 3.10
N ASP A 3 -67.97 -3.01 3.64
CA ASP A 3 -66.97 -2.07 4.12
C ASP A 3 -66.26 -1.42 2.92
N GLN A 4 -66.48 -0.12 2.75
CA GLN A 4 -66.02 0.69 1.63
C GLN A 4 -64.85 1.62 2.01
N ASN A 5 -64.10 1.36 3.08
CA ASN A 5 -63.03 2.27 3.50
C ASN A 5 -61.72 1.56 3.89
N ASN A 6 -60.92 1.16 2.88
CA ASN A 6 -59.50 1.51 2.93
C ASN A 6 -58.81 1.26 1.58
N VAL A 7 -58.85 2.27 0.72
CA VAL A 7 -58.01 2.35 -0.47
C VAL A 7 -56.59 2.73 -0.01
N PRO A 8 -55.53 1.97 -0.34
CA PRO A 8 -54.16 2.38 -0.06
C PRO A 8 -53.79 3.58 -0.93
N ASN A 9 -53.90 4.76 -0.35
CA ASN A 9 -53.42 6.01 -0.93
C ASN A 9 -51.94 6.19 -0.60
N SER A 10 -51.08 6.09 -1.62
CA SER A 10 -49.82 6.84 -1.83
C SER A 10 -48.94 6.03 -2.78
N PHE A 11 -49.19 6.11 -4.08
CA PHE A 11 -48.55 7.10 -4.94
C PHE A 11 -47.09 7.37 -4.55
N GLY A 12 -46.20 6.85 -5.39
CA GLY A 12 -44.77 6.77 -5.15
C GLY A 12 -44.15 8.10 -4.74
N GLU A 13 -43.33 8.01 -3.69
CA GLU A 13 -42.27 8.97 -3.44
C GLU A 13 -41.32 8.94 -4.64
N SER A 14 -41.56 9.83 -5.60
CA SER A 14 -40.55 10.24 -6.55
C SER A 14 -39.33 10.67 -5.73
N LYS A 15 -38.24 9.89 -5.88
CA LYS A 15 -36.89 10.22 -5.41
C LYS A 15 -36.43 11.52 -6.06
N TYR A 16 -36.92 12.65 -5.56
CA TYR A 16 -36.32 13.93 -5.86
C TYR A 16 -34.92 13.90 -5.23
N PHE A 17 -33.91 14.14 -6.06
CA PHE A 17 -32.54 14.28 -5.63
C PHE A 17 -32.45 15.52 -4.76
N ASP A 18 -32.54 15.31 -3.44
CA ASP A 18 -32.68 16.39 -2.49
C ASP A 18 -31.32 17.12 -2.36
N PHE A 19 -31.21 18.30 -2.97
CA PHE A 19 -30.00 19.12 -2.94
C PHE A 19 -29.61 19.54 -1.51
N SER A 20 -30.56 19.52 -0.58
CA SER A 20 -30.33 19.75 0.85
C SER A 20 -29.42 18.67 1.46
N LEU A 21 -29.64 17.39 1.11
CA LEU A 21 -28.81 16.27 1.57
C LEU A 21 -27.37 16.35 1.04
N LEU A 22 -27.15 16.98 -0.12
CA LEU A 22 -25.81 17.24 -0.63
C LEU A 22 -25.11 18.33 0.17
N GLN A 23 -25.81 19.41 0.54
CA GLN A 23 -25.23 20.49 1.33
C GLN A 23 -24.78 20.00 2.70
N ASP A 24 -25.62 19.21 3.38
CA ASP A 24 -25.28 18.67 4.70
C ASP A 24 -24.11 17.67 4.64
N LYS A 25 -24.05 16.84 3.59
CA LYS A 25 -22.92 15.92 3.37
C LYS A 25 -21.61 16.66 3.07
N ILE A 26 -21.65 17.74 2.27
CA ILE A 26 -20.47 18.54 1.93
C ILE A 26 -19.92 19.24 3.17
N VAL A 27 -20.79 19.87 3.97
CA VAL A 27 -20.37 20.52 5.23
C VAL A 27 -19.79 19.49 6.20
N GLY A 28 -20.40 18.30 6.30
CA GLY A 28 -19.88 17.20 7.12
C GLY A 28 -18.48 16.75 6.70
N VAL A 29 -18.21 16.59 5.41
CA VAL A 29 -16.87 16.25 4.89
C VAL A 29 -15.88 17.38 5.16
N PHE A 30 -16.30 18.64 5.01
CA PHE A 30 -15.42 19.79 5.25
C PHE A 30 -15.00 19.90 6.72
N LEU A 31 -15.93 19.65 7.65
CA LEU A 31 -15.63 19.59 9.09
C LEU A 31 -14.70 18.43 9.44
N GLN A 32 -14.85 17.27 8.79
CA GLN A 32 -13.92 16.13 8.97
C GLN A 32 -12.51 16.46 8.49
N ILE A 33 -12.37 17.14 7.35
CA ILE A 33 -11.06 17.59 6.84
C ILE A 33 -10.43 18.59 7.82
N LEU A 34 -11.22 19.51 8.36
CA LEU A 34 -10.73 20.50 9.32
C LEU A 34 -10.30 19.84 10.64
N ALA A 35 -11.00 18.79 11.08
CA ALA A 35 -10.64 17.98 12.25
C ALA A 35 -9.38 17.11 12.01
N PHE A 36 -9.05 16.81 10.75
CA PHE A 36 -7.83 16.10 10.37
C PHE A 36 -6.59 17.00 10.36
N LEU A 37 -6.78 18.30 10.16
CA LEU A 37 -5.70 19.29 10.11
C LEU A 37 -4.73 19.27 11.33
N PRO A 38 -5.19 19.18 12.60
CA PRO A 38 -4.28 19.06 13.73
C PRO A 38 -3.45 17.76 13.71
N HIS A 39 -4.03 16.64 13.25
CA HIS A 39 -3.30 15.38 13.09
C HIS A 39 -2.22 15.50 12.01
N LEU A 40 -2.52 16.21 10.91
CA LEU A 40 -1.54 16.47 9.85
C LEU A 40 -0.34 17.30 10.36
N LEU A 41 -0.58 18.29 11.22
CA LEU A 41 0.49 19.08 11.85
C LEU A 41 1.41 18.19 12.70
N ILE A 42 0.85 17.28 13.48
CA ILE A 42 1.65 16.38 14.33
C ILE A 42 2.42 15.37 13.48
N ALA A 43 1.80 14.85 12.41
CA ALA A 43 2.49 14.02 11.42
C ALA A 43 3.69 14.74 10.79
N LEU A 44 3.57 16.04 10.50
CA LEU A 44 4.67 16.84 9.95
C LEU A 44 5.81 17.01 10.97
N ILE A 45 5.48 17.20 12.26
CA ILE A 45 6.47 17.23 13.34
C ILE A 45 7.21 15.89 13.42
N ILE A 46 6.48 14.79 13.41
CA ILE A 46 7.05 13.42 13.41
C ILE A 46 7.94 13.19 12.19
N TRP A 47 7.53 13.65 11.01
CA TRP A 47 8.35 13.59 9.79
C TRP A 47 9.70 14.29 9.98
N PHE A 48 9.67 15.51 10.50
CA PHE A 48 10.87 16.30 10.71
C PHE A 48 11.79 15.65 11.74
N LEU A 49 11.24 15.25 12.89
CA LEU A 49 11.99 14.59 13.96
C LEU A 49 12.54 13.23 13.52
N GLY A 50 11.71 12.40 12.90
CA GLY A 50 12.09 11.07 12.45
C GLY A 50 13.16 11.10 11.37
N SER A 51 13.04 12.01 10.40
CA SER A 51 14.07 12.19 9.37
C SER A 51 15.42 12.55 9.99
N TYR A 52 15.41 13.47 10.95
CA TYR A 52 16.61 13.86 11.69
C TYR A 52 17.23 12.69 12.47
N LEU A 53 16.39 11.89 13.17
CA LEU A 53 16.83 10.69 13.89
C LEU A 53 17.45 9.65 12.96
N ILE A 54 16.86 9.41 11.79
CA ILE A 54 17.37 8.43 10.81
C ILE A 54 18.73 8.87 10.27
N GLU A 55 18.92 10.15 9.99
CA GLU A 55 20.21 10.66 9.52
C GLU A 55 21.30 10.52 10.57
N ILE A 56 20.99 10.83 11.83
CA ILE A 56 21.92 10.60 12.94
C ILE A 56 22.21 9.10 13.08
N GLY A 57 21.17 8.26 13.08
CA GLY A 57 21.30 6.80 13.18
C GLY A 57 22.17 6.23 12.07
N GLY A 58 21.99 6.66 10.82
CA GLY A 58 22.82 6.24 9.69
C GLY A 58 24.29 6.66 9.83
N ARG A 59 24.56 7.86 10.36
CA ARG A 59 25.93 8.32 10.66
C ARG A 59 26.57 7.54 11.81
N LEU A 60 25.81 7.26 12.86
CA LEU A 60 26.27 6.47 14.01
C LEU A 60 26.54 5.01 13.62
N PHE A 61 25.66 4.41 12.82
CA PHE A 61 25.81 3.04 12.34
C PHE A 61 27.14 2.86 11.60
N LYS A 62 27.48 3.80 10.69
CA LYS A 62 28.77 3.80 10.00
C LYS A 62 29.95 3.89 10.99
N LYS A 63 29.90 4.77 11.99
CA LYS A 63 30.97 4.93 12.98
C LYS A 63 31.16 3.69 13.85
N PHE A 64 30.08 3.05 14.30
CA PHE A 64 30.15 1.84 15.14
C PHE A 64 30.63 0.62 14.36
N PHE A 65 30.11 0.40 13.14
CA PHE A 65 30.48 -0.77 12.35
C PHE A 65 31.90 -0.70 11.78
N VAL A 66 32.39 0.48 11.40
CA VAL A 66 33.78 0.67 10.97
C VAL A 66 34.77 0.38 12.11
N LYS A 67 34.38 0.66 13.35
CA LYS A 67 35.24 0.45 14.53
C LYS A 67 35.28 -1.01 14.99
N ASN A 68 34.17 -1.74 14.88
CA ASN A 68 34.03 -3.08 15.44
C ASN A 68 34.20 -4.21 14.43
N VAL A 69 34.03 -3.94 13.14
CA VAL A 69 34.10 -4.98 12.10
C VAL A 69 35.26 -4.66 11.18
N HIS A 70 36.27 -5.53 11.15
CA HIS A 70 37.35 -5.54 10.15
C HIS A 70 36.80 -5.94 8.77
N VAL A 71 35.82 -5.21 8.25
CA VAL A 71 35.31 -5.43 6.90
C VAL A 71 36.34 -4.86 5.94
N THR A 72 37.03 -5.75 5.23
CA THR A 72 38.12 -5.45 4.29
C THR A 72 37.71 -4.54 3.12
N SER A 73 36.42 -4.23 2.94
CA SER A 73 35.98 -3.25 1.93
C SER A 73 34.96 -2.24 2.48
N GLN A 74 35.31 -0.95 2.39
CA GLN A 74 34.42 0.17 2.75
C GLN A 74 33.13 0.21 1.90
N SER A 75 33.14 -0.43 0.73
CA SER A 75 32.02 -0.46 -0.21
C SER A 75 30.81 -1.24 0.33
N HIS A 76 30.99 -2.40 0.96
CA HIS A 76 29.86 -3.17 1.52
C HIS A 76 29.22 -2.46 2.72
N LEU A 77 30.03 -1.81 3.55
CA LEU A 77 29.54 -1.01 4.69
C LEU A 77 28.69 0.17 4.23
N ASN A 78 29.09 0.86 3.16
CA ASN A 78 28.32 1.95 2.59
C ASN A 78 26.98 1.48 1.97
N PHE A 79 26.96 0.30 1.34
CA PHE A 79 25.74 -0.28 0.80
C PHE A 79 24.75 -0.68 1.92
N MET A 80 25.23 -1.37 2.95
CA MET A 80 24.44 -1.72 4.14
C MET A 80 23.88 -0.48 4.85
N ALA A 81 24.73 0.52 5.10
CA ALA A 81 24.28 1.77 5.71
C ALA A 81 23.24 2.49 4.85
N ARG A 82 23.36 2.44 3.51
CA ARG A 82 22.35 2.98 2.59
C ARG A 82 21.04 2.23 2.72
N ILE A 83 21.07 0.90 2.76
CA ILE A 83 19.86 0.08 2.96
C ILE A 83 19.17 0.43 4.28
N ILE A 84 19.92 0.58 5.37
CA ILE A 84 19.36 0.92 6.69
C ILE A 84 18.70 2.30 6.67
N VAL A 85 19.34 3.30 6.05
CA VAL A 85 18.75 4.64 5.93
C VAL A 85 17.48 4.61 5.07
N VAL A 86 17.50 3.90 3.94
CA VAL A 86 16.33 3.76 3.06
C VAL A 86 15.20 3.03 3.78
N ALA A 87 15.50 1.91 4.44
CA ALA A 87 14.53 1.15 5.23
C ALA A 87 13.95 2.01 6.36
N GLY A 88 14.79 2.74 7.09
CA GLY A 88 14.36 3.67 8.13
C GLY A 88 13.40 4.73 7.61
N LYS A 89 13.66 5.31 6.42
CA LYS A 89 12.74 6.26 5.77
C LYS A 89 11.41 5.63 5.40
N ILE A 90 11.42 4.39 4.89
CA ILE A 90 10.19 3.64 4.59
C ILE A 90 9.39 3.43 5.87
N PHE A 91 10.02 2.96 6.95
CA PHE A 91 9.36 2.80 8.24
C PHE A 91 8.80 4.12 8.80
N LEU A 92 9.51 5.24 8.64
CA LEU A 92 9.01 6.55 9.04
C LEU A 92 7.73 6.93 8.29
N ILE A 93 7.69 6.72 6.98
CA ILE A 93 6.49 6.95 6.16
C ILE A 93 5.33 6.09 6.66
N LEU A 94 5.59 4.79 6.90
CA LEU A 94 4.57 3.88 7.41
C LEU A 94 4.05 4.32 8.78
N PHE A 95 4.95 4.74 9.68
CA PHE A 95 4.58 5.24 11.01
C PHE A 95 3.71 6.50 10.93
N ILE A 96 4.01 7.40 10.00
CA ILE A 96 3.20 8.60 9.77
C ILE A 96 1.82 8.22 9.24
N PHE A 97 1.74 7.30 8.29
CA PHE A 97 0.45 6.84 7.80
C PHE A 97 -0.37 6.14 8.87
N ASP A 98 0.27 5.36 9.75
CA ASP A 98 -0.39 4.74 10.89
C ASP A 98 -0.91 5.80 11.87
N TYR A 99 -0.11 6.83 12.16
CA TYR A 99 -0.54 7.96 12.98
C TYR A 99 -1.73 8.72 12.39
N LEU A 100 -1.76 8.89 11.06
CA LEU A 100 -2.89 9.48 10.34
C LEU A 100 -4.12 8.55 10.27
N GLY A 101 -4.05 7.32 10.80
CA GLY A 101 -5.15 6.35 10.81
C GLY A 101 -5.37 5.61 9.48
N ILE A 102 -4.55 5.89 8.46
CA ILE A 102 -4.62 5.25 7.14
C ILE A 102 -3.55 4.16 6.94
N GLY A 103 -2.65 3.97 7.91
CA GLY A 103 -1.50 3.09 7.81
C GLY A 103 -1.86 1.64 7.54
N LYS A 104 -2.81 1.07 8.29
CA LYS A 104 -3.23 -0.33 8.08
C LYS A 104 -3.76 -0.57 6.67
N THR A 105 -4.64 0.30 6.18
CA THR A 105 -5.21 0.19 4.83
C THR A 105 -4.11 0.31 3.77
N PHE A 106 -3.19 1.25 3.94
CA PHE A 106 -2.06 1.43 3.04
C PHE A 106 -1.11 0.22 3.03
N VAL A 107 -0.74 -0.31 4.20
CA VAL A 107 0.12 -1.49 4.32
C VAL A 107 -0.53 -2.70 3.66
N ILE A 108 -1.82 -2.95 3.90
CA ILE A 108 -2.55 -4.05 3.25
C ILE A 108 -2.55 -3.88 1.72
N ALA A 109 -2.84 -2.67 1.22
CA ALA A 109 -2.81 -2.39 -0.22
C ALA A 109 -1.41 -2.60 -0.83
N LEU A 110 -0.36 -2.19 -0.11
CA LEU A 110 1.03 -2.33 -0.56
C LEU A 110 1.49 -3.78 -0.53
N THR A 111 1.15 -4.54 0.53
CA THR A 111 1.47 -5.97 0.63
C THR A 111 0.74 -6.77 -0.44
N ASN A 112 -0.55 -6.49 -0.70
CA ASN A 112 -1.31 -7.17 -1.74
C ASN A 112 -0.75 -6.86 -3.13
N SER A 113 -0.44 -5.58 -3.42
CA SER A 113 0.14 -5.20 -4.70
C SER A 113 1.53 -5.82 -4.92
N LEU A 114 2.38 -5.81 -3.88
CA LEU A 114 3.70 -6.43 -3.93
C LEU A 114 3.63 -7.96 -4.07
N SER A 115 2.77 -8.62 -3.30
CA SER A 115 2.55 -10.06 -3.40
C SER A 115 2.13 -10.46 -4.81
N ASN A 116 1.21 -9.71 -5.41
CA ASN A 116 0.76 -9.95 -6.78
C ASN A 116 1.89 -9.70 -7.80
N ALA A 117 2.65 -8.62 -7.65
CA ALA A 117 3.77 -8.32 -8.53
C ALA A 117 4.87 -9.41 -8.47
N ILE A 118 5.19 -9.88 -7.26
CA ILE A 118 6.15 -10.97 -7.05
C ILE A 118 5.63 -12.26 -7.67
N ALA A 119 4.35 -12.60 -7.46
CA ALA A 119 3.76 -13.79 -8.07
C ALA A 119 3.84 -13.75 -9.59
N ILE A 120 3.56 -12.60 -10.20
CA ILE A 120 3.69 -12.39 -11.65
C ILE A 120 5.15 -12.52 -12.08
N MET A 121 6.08 -11.84 -11.41
CA MET A 121 7.49 -11.86 -11.75
C MET A 121 8.04 -13.30 -11.69
N LEU A 122 7.76 -14.02 -10.61
CA LEU A 122 8.17 -15.41 -10.46
C LEU A 122 7.48 -16.32 -11.47
N GLY A 123 6.18 -16.17 -11.67
CA GLY A 123 5.42 -16.95 -12.65
C GLY A 123 5.94 -16.76 -14.08
N LEU A 124 6.30 -15.53 -14.45
CA LEU A 124 6.94 -15.22 -15.74
C LEU A 124 8.36 -15.77 -15.82
N SER A 125 9.18 -15.62 -14.77
CA SER A 125 10.54 -16.17 -14.73
C SER A 125 10.54 -17.69 -14.87
N PHE A 126 9.64 -18.41 -14.19
CA PHE A 126 9.50 -19.85 -14.34
C PHE A 126 8.88 -20.24 -15.68
N GLY A 127 7.85 -19.54 -16.14
CA GLY A 127 7.22 -19.80 -17.44
C GLY A 127 8.20 -19.68 -18.61
N LEU A 128 9.07 -18.67 -18.58
CA LEU A 128 10.15 -18.49 -19.56
C LEU A 128 11.22 -19.58 -19.42
N ALA A 129 11.62 -19.93 -18.19
CA ALA A 129 12.64 -20.95 -17.95
C ALA A 129 12.21 -22.36 -18.46
N LEU A 130 10.91 -22.70 -18.37
CA LEU A 130 10.39 -24.00 -18.81
C LEU A 130 9.94 -24.03 -20.28
N GLN A 131 10.04 -22.92 -21.01
CA GLN A 131 9.52 -22.79 -22.37
C GLN A 131 10.13 -23.83 -23.33
N GLU A 132 11.44 -24.07 -23.23
CA GLU A 132 12.13 -25.03 -24.10
C GLU A 132 11.71 -26.47 -23.83
N ASP A 133 11.54 -26.84 -22.56
CA ASP A 133 11.16 -28.20 -22.18
C ASP A 133 9.68 -28.48 -22.51
N ALA A 134 8.80 -27.50 -22.33
CA ALA A 134 7.41 -27.58 -22.78
C ALA A 134 7.33 -27.78 -24.30
N LYS A 135 8.18 -27.08 -25.07
CA LYS A 135 8.24 -27.23 -26.54
C LYS A 135 8.64 -28.65 -26.95
N LYS A 136 9.65 -29.24 -26.31
CA LYS A 136 10.07 -30.63 -26.57
C LYS A 136 8.94 -31.63 -26.29
N VAL A 137 8.19 -31.42 -25.21
CA VAL A 137 7.05 -32.29 -24.86
C VAL A 137 5.96 -32.20 -25.93
N ILE A 138 5.61 -30.99 -26.39
CA ILE A 138 4.60 -30.79 -27.43
C ILE A 138 5.04 -31.42 -28.76
N GLU A 139 6.31 -31.26 -29.15
CA GLU A 139 6.86 -31.88 -30.36
C GLU A 139 6.80 -33.41 -30.31
N ASN A 140 7.10 -33.99 -29.15
CA ASN A 140 7.00 -35.44 -28.95
C ASN A 140 5.56 -35.92 -29.07
N VAL A 141 4.59 -35.23 -28.45
CA VAL A 141 3.16 -35.58 -28.53
C VAL A 141 2.64 -35.45 -29.96
N LYS A 142 3.00 -34.39 -30.68
CA LYS A 142 2.58 -34.19 -32.08
C LYS A 142 3.02 -35.35 -32.97
N LYS A 143 4.23 -35.88 -32.76
CA LYS A 143 4.77 -37.02 -33.51
C LYS A 143 3.97 -38.32 -33.34
N TYR A 144 3.27 -38.48 -32.21
CA TYR A 144 2.38 -39.62 -31.97
C TYR A 144 0.96 -39.42 -32.52
N LEU A 145 0.54 -38.18 -32.75
CA LEU A 145 -0.81 -37.84 -33.23
C LEU A 145 -0.91 -37.77 -34.76
N ASP A 146 0.18 -37.46 -35.47
CA ASP A 146 0.25 -37.43 -36.94
C ASP A 146 0.57 -38.81 -37.57
N ARG A 147 0.37 -39.92 -36.84
CA ARG A 147 0.47 -41.30 -37.33
C ARG A 147 -0.90 -41.97 -37.29
#